data_AF-A0A6A3GUZ7-F1
#
_entry.id   AF-A0A6A3GUZ7-F1
#
_cell.length_a   1.000
_cell.length_b   1.000
_cell.length_c   1.000
_cell.angle_alpha   90.00
_cell.angle_beta   90.00
_cell.angle_gamma   90.00
#
_symmetry.space_group_name_H-M   'P 1'
#
loop_
_entity.id
_entity.type
_entity.pdbx_description
1 polymer ?
#
loop_
_entity_poly.entity_id
_entity_poly.type
_entity_poly.pdbx_seq_one_letter_code
_entity_poly.pdbx_strand_id
1 'polypeptide(L)'
;MKCMALAQWCQETFDLERMPGKSTVSKILREEEKLRNVDVNYRDVRRMRPAEMRLLERNILETLALMAAAELGIPATKLPQLTRGGWCKYFLARHGYRVRRAHAEIHSVDVPAAMKGAAKIRAKIAKYDLNNVFNVDEAAYFYKAVSRVSVCLGVTPALKVNKSRMMFLVGSNATGTEKLRLLVLGKSKKPRWLPEKPGSMDYIGTSKGWMTTPVFKKWLVELNKKMMDAGRKILLLYDNAPVHKEPEEALSHVEIARLPKNTTAML
;
A
#
# COMPACT_ATOMS: atom_id res chain seq x y z
N MET A 1 -26.62 4.29 -52.53
CA MET A 1 -25.45 3.40 -52.43
C MET A 1 -25.90 1.99 -52.03
N LYS A 2 -25.48 0.91 -52.70
CA LYS A 2 -25.82 -0.46 -52.28
C LYS A 2 -25.17 -0.73 -50.91
N CYS A 3 -25.89 -1.32 -49.94
CA CYS A 3 -25.40 -1.51 -48.56
C CYS A 3 -24.03 -2.21 -48.44
N MET A 4 -23.65 -3.03 -49.42
CA MET A 4 -22.33 -3.69 -49.44
C MET A 4 -21.19 -2.71 -49.73
N ALA A 5 -21.39 -1.76 -50.66
CA ALA A 5 -20.40 -0.72 -50.95
C ALA A 5 -20.22 0.23 -49.74
N LEU A 6 -21.30 0.46 -48.99
CA LEU A 6 -21.23 1.24 -47.76
C LEU A 6 -20.51 0.49 -46.64
N ALA A 7 -20.77 -0.82 -46.50
CA ALA A 7 -20.07 -1.66 -45.52
C ALA A 7 -18.57 -1.73 -45.80
N GLN A 8 -18.18 -1.84 -47.07
CA GLN A 8 -16.78 -1.83 -47.49
C GLN A 8 -16.13 -0.46 -47.23
N TRP A 9 -16.78 0.64 -47.60
CA TRP A 9 -16.31 1.98 -47.27
C TRP A 9 -16.13 2.19 -45.76
N CYS A 10 -17.05 1.69 -44.93
CA CYS A 10 -16.91 1.76 -43.47
C CYS A 10 -15.72 0.94 -42.97
N GLN A 11 -15.44 -0.22 -43.57
CA GLN A 11 -14.29 -1.03 -43.16
C GLN A 11 -12.97 -0.30 -43.44
N GLU A 12 -12.85 0.29 -44.63
CA GLU A 12 -11.65 1.00 -45.08
C GLU A 12 -11.44 2.33 -44.31
N THR A 13 -12.52 3.10 -44.10
CA THR A 13 -12.43 4.43 -43.46
C THR A 13 -12.11 4.35 -41.97
N PHE A 14 -12.56 3.28 -41.29
CA PHE A 14 -12.42 3.12 -39.84
C PHE A 14 -11.49 1.97 -39.43
N ASP A 15 -10.75 1.40 -40.39
CA ASP A 15 -9.77 0.32 -40.20
C ASP A 15 -10.33 -0.87 -39.40
N LEU A 16 -11.52 -1.35 -39.80
CA LEU A 16 -12.20 -2.43 -39.10
C LEU A 16 -11.65 -3.80 -39.54
N GLU A 17 -11.36 -4.68 -38.58
CA GLU A 17 -10.86 -6.04 -38.84
C GLU A 17 -11.82 -6.87 -39.72
N ARG A 18 -13.12 -6.57 -39.70
CA ARG A 18 -14.13 -7.24 -40.53
C ARG A 18 -15.17 -6.27 -41.05
N MET A 19 -15.66 -6.54 -42.26
CA MET A 19 -16.73 -5.78 -42.89
C MET A 19 -18.02 -5.84 -42.06
N PRO A 20 -18.65 -4.70 -41.75
CA PRO A 20 -19.91 -4.66 -41.03
C PRO A 20 -21.04 -5.37 -41.79
N GLY A 21 -21.89 -6.11 -41.09
CA GLY A 21 -23.03 -6.78 -41.69
C GLY A 21 -24.06 -5.80 -42.28
N LYS A 22 -24.68 -6.16 -43.41
CA LYS A 22 -25.70 -5.34 -44.11
C LYS A 22 -26.83 -4.85 -43.19
N SER A 23 -27.29 -5.70 -42.27
CA SER A 23 -28.32 -5.36 -41.27
C SER A 23 -27.85 -4.30 -40.27
N THR A 24 -26.57 -4.32 -39.92
CA THR A 24 -25.95 -3.38 -38.97
C THR A 24 -25.81 -2.00 -39.61
N VAL A 25 -25.30 -1.95 -40.84
CA VAL A 25 -25.19 -0.71 -41.62
C VAL A 25 -26.57 -0.09 -41.86
N SER A 26 -27.57 -0.89 -42.22
CA SER A 26 -28.93 -0.40 -42.42
C SER A 26 -29.57 0.14 -41.14
N LYS A 27 -29.30 -0.49 -39.98
CA LYS A 27 -29.78 -0.03 -38.68
C LYS A 27 -29.13 1.29 -38.26
N ILE A 28 -27.83 1.43 -38.45
CA ILE A 28 -27.08 2.67 -38.14
C ILE A 28 -27.60 3.84 -38.96
N LEU A 29 -27.82 3.65 -40.26
CA LEU A 29 -28.40 4.69 -41.11
C LEU A 29 -29.83 5.06 -40.70
N ARG A 30 -30.64 4.07 -40.31
CA ARG A 30 -32.02 4.31 -39.86
C ARG A 30 -32.09 5.05 -38.52
N GLU A 31 -31.06 4.90 -37.70
CA GLU A 31 -30.94 5.53 -36.38
C GLU A 31 -29.98 6.74 -36.40
N GLU A 32 -29.55 7.21 -37.58
CA GLU A 32 -28.50 8.23 -37.74
C GLU A 32 -28.78 9.51 -36.94
N GLU A 33 -29.99 10.03 -37.04
CA GLU A 33 -30.40 11.27 -36.35
C GLU A 33 -30.41 11.12 -34.83
N LYS A 34 -30.72 9.91 -34.33
CA LYS A 34 -30.61 9.58 -32.91
C LYS A 34 -29.14 9.48 -32.51
N LEU A 35 -28.32 8.78 -33.29
CA LEU A 35 -26.90 8.55 -33.03
C LEU A 35 -26.07 9.85 -33.06
N ARG A 36 -26.40 10.80 -33.94
CA ARG A 36 -25.76 12.13 -33.99
C ARG A 36 -25.98 12.95 -32.71
N ASN A 37 -27.07 12.69 -31.98
CA ASN A 37 -27.46 13.39 -30.76
C ASN A 37 -27.27 12.54 -29.50
N VAL A 38 -26.62 11.37 -29.60
CA VAL A 38 -26.25 10.59 -28.41
C VAL A 38 -25.13 11.34 -27.70
N ASP A 39 -25.46 11.98 -26.58
CA ASP A 39 -24.47 12.34 -25.58
C ASP A 39 -23.87 11.03 -25.06
N VAL A 40 -22.65 10.70 -25.49
CA VAL A 40 -21.99 9.45 -25.16
C VAL A 40 -21.66 9.47 -23.67
N ASN A 41 -22.62 9.04 -22.86
CA ASN A 41 -22.39 8.82 -21.46
C ASN A 41 -21.60 7.51 -21.30
N TYR A 42 -20.28 7.62 -21.32
CA TYR A 42 -19.34 6.50 -21.11
C TYR A 42 -19.59 5.72 -19.82
N ARG A 43 -20.48 6.20 -18.93
CA ARG A 43 -20.98 5.50 -17.73
C ARG A 43 -21.89 4.29 -18.06
N ASP A 44 -22.51 4.23 -19.24
CA ASP A 44 -23.48 3.18 -19.59
C ASP A 44 -22.87 1.97 -20.34
N VAL A 45 -21.55 1.92 -20.50
CA VAL A 45 -20.86 0.77 -21.11
C VAL A 45 -20.93 -0.43 -20.15
N ARG A 46 -21.96 -1.27 -20.32
CA ARG A 46 -22.23 -2.48 -19.50
C ARG A 46 -21.18 -3.59 -19.60
N ARG A 47 -20.13 -3.46 -20.44
CA ARG A 47 -19.01 -4.41 -20.46
C ARG A 47 -17.97 -4.02 -19.40
N MET A 48 -18.14 -4.56 -18.19
CA MET A 48 -17.06 -4.56 -17.20
C MET A 48 -15.86 -5.32 -17.76
N ARG A 49 -14.72 -4.63 -17.92
CA ARG A 49 -13.45 -5.27 -18.30
C ARG A 49 -12.98 -6.25 -17.20
N PRO A 50 -12.15 -7.25 -17.51
CA PRO A 50 -11.55 -8.14 -16.52
C PRO A 50 -10.88 -7.39 -15.36
N ALA A 51 -10.81 -8.00 -14.18
CA ALA A 51 -10.33 -7.34 -12.97
C ALA A 51 -8.87 -6.86 -13.07
N GLU A 52 -8.02 -7.53 -13.87
CA GLU A 52 -6.63 -7.09 -14.09
C GLU A 52 -6.55 -5.75 -14.86
N MET A 53 -7.55 -5.44 -15.69
CA MET A 53 -7.63 -4.22 -16.50
C MET A 53 -8.26 -3.02 -15.74
N ARG A 54 -8.63 -3.19 -14.46
CA ARG A 54 -9.26 -2.14 -13.63
C ARG A 54 -8.26 -1.39 -12.75
N LEU A 55 -6.98 -1.76 -12.79
CA LEU A 55 -5.92 -1.10 -12.03
C LEU A 55 -5.33 0.05 -12.85
N LEU A 56 -6.06 1.16 -13.00
CA LEU A 56 -5.42 2.38 -13.47
C LEU A 56 -4.74 3.04 -12.27
N GLU A 57 -3.53 2.60 -11.96
CA GLU A 57 -2.67 3.33 -11.03
C GLU A 57 -2.31 4.69 -11.64
N ARG A 58 -2.15 5.72 -10.81
CA ARG A 58 -1.77 7.05 -11.28
C ARG A 58 -0.51 7.00 -12.16
N ASN A 59 0.45 6.14 -11.79
CA ASN A 59 1.68 5.95 -12.54
C ASN A 59 1.42 5.34 -13.94
N ILE A 60 0.43 4.44 -14.08
CA ILE A 60 0.04 3.89 -15.38
C ILE A 60 -0.61 4.97 -16.24
N LEU A 61 -1.45 5.82 -15.66
CA LEU A 61 -2.06 6.96 -16.35
C LEU A 61 -0.99 7.96 -16.82
N GLU A 62 -0.01 8.25 -15.97
CA GLU A 62 1.13 9.13 -16.30
C GLU A 62 1.97 8.54 -17.44
N THR A 63 2.29 7.25 -17.39
CA THR A 63 3.04 6.56 -18.45
C THR A 63 2.27 6.54 -19.78
N LEU A 64 0.99 6.20 -19.78
CA LEU A 64 0.17 6.20 -21.00
C LEU A 64 0.02 7.61 -21.59
N ALA A 65 -0.08 8.64 -20.74
CA ALA A 65 -0.14 10.03 -21.20
C ALA A 65 1.17 10.46 -21.87
N LEU A 66 2.32 10.03 -21.36
CA LEU A 66 3.63 10.30 -21.97
C LEU A 66 3.81 9.53 -23.29
N MET A 67 3.37 8.28 -23.36
CA MET A 67 3.40 7.48 -24.60
C MET A 67 2.54 8.12 -25.70
N ALA A 68 1.30 8.50 -25.38
CA ALA A 68 0.41 9.19 -26.32
C ALA A 68 0.98 10.56 -26.75
N ALA A 69 1.61 11.29 -25.84
CA ALA A 69 2.25 12.57 -26.18
C ALA A 69 3.44 12.38 -27.13
N ALA A 70 4.21 11.30 -26.98
CA ALA A 70 5.28 10.94 -27.91
C ALA A 70 4.73 10.56 -29.29
N GLU A 71 3.68 9.75 -29.36
CA GLU A 71 3.01 9.38 -30.64
C GLU A 71 2.44 10.61 -31.36
N LEU A 72 1.91 11.58 -30.62
CA LEU A 72 1.36 12.83 -31.16
C LEU A 72 2.43 13.90 -31.45
N GLY A 73 3.71 13.61 -31.23
CA GLY A 73 4.81 14.56 -31.47
C GLY A 73 4.77 15.80 -30.57
N ILE A 74 4.20 15.70 -29.37
CA ILE A 74 4.10 16.82 -28.44
C ILE A 74 5.50 17.10 -27.84
N PRO A 75 6.06 18.30 -28.01
CA PRO A 75 7.38 18.63 -27.47
C PRO A 75 7.36 18.66 -25.93
N ALA A 76 8.50 18.32 -25.32
CA ALA A 76 8.65 18.20 -23.86
C ALA A 76 8.18 19.46 -23.10
N THR A 77 8.36 20.64 -23.68
CA THR A 77 7.94 21.94 -23.12
C THR A 77 6.43 22.14 -23.06
N LYS A 78 5.66 21.35 -23.83
CA LYS A 78 4.19 21.37 -23.87
C LYS A 78 3.57 20.15 -23.18
N LEU A 79 4.38 19.28 -22.56
CA LEU A 79 3.85 18.14 -21.84
C LEU A 79 3.01 18.59 -20.64
N PRO A 80 1.89 17.90 -20.36
CA PRO A 80 1.07 18.21 -19.22
C PRO A 80 1.87 18.05 -17.92
N GLN A 81 1.66 18.95 -16.95
CA GLN A 81 2.23 18.77 -15.62
C GLN A 81 1.57 17.57 -14.94
N LEU A 82 2.30 16.44 -14.86
CA LEU A 82 1.88 15.20 -14.21
C LEU A 82 2.01 15.25 -12.68
N THR A 83 1.76 16.42 -12.09
CA THR A 83 1.80 16.64 -10.64
C THR A 83 0.47 16.27 -9.99
N ARG A 84 0.46 16.14 -8.66
CA ARG A 84 -0.72 15.70 -7.91
C ARG A 84 -1.89 16.68 -7.99
N GLY A 85 -1.59 17.96 -8.25
CA GLY A 85 -2.57 19.03 -8.48
C GLY A 85 -2.78 19.39 -9.95
N GLY A 86 -2.01 18.80 -10.87
CA GLY A 86 -1.96 19.18 -12.28
C GLY A 86 -2.91 18.37 -13.17
N TRP A 87 -2.45 18.04 -14.37
CA TRP A 87 -3.25 17.42 -15.43
C TRP A 87 -3.98 16.17 -14.98
N CYS A 88 -3.33 15.26 -14.24
CA CYS A 88 -3.97 14.03 -13.76
C CYS A 88 -5.22 14.32 -12.90
N LYS A 89 -5.19 15.35 -12.04
CA LYS A 89 -6.35 15.70 -11.21
C LYS A 89 -7.54 16.13 -12.08
N TYR A 90 -7.30 17.01 -13.04
CA TYR A 90 -8.35 17.55 -13.92
C TYR A 90 -8.82 16.54 -14.96
N PHE A 91 -7.92 15.72 -15.50
CA PHE A 91 -8.25 14.62 -16.40
C PHE A 91 -9.18 13.62 -15.71
N LEU A 92 -8.79 13.14 -14.52
CA LEU A 92 -9.63 12.23 -13.74
C LEU A 92 -10.99 12.85 -13.41
N ALA A 93 -11.02 14.11 -12.99
CA ALA A 93 -12.27 14.83 -12.69
C ALA A 93 -13.18 14.99 -13.93
N ARG A 94 -12.62 15.37 -15.09
CA ARG A 94 -13.34 15.56 -16.36
C ARG A 94 -14.00 14.26 -16.81
N HIS A 95 -13.30 13.13 -16.68
CA HIS A 95 -13.81 11.82 -17.06
C HIS A 95 -14.58 11.12 -15.93
N GLY A 96 -14.92 11.82 -14.84
CA GLY A 96 -15.78 11.30 -13.77
C GLY A 96 -15.10 10.35 -12.80
N TYR A 97 -13.78 10.18 -12.88
CA TYR A 97 -13.02 9.36 -11.96
C TYR A 97 -12.79 10.05 -10.62
N ARG A 98 -12.94 9.31 -9.51
CA ARG A 98 -12.66 9.82 -8.16
C ARG A 98 -11.61 8.99 -7.45
N VAL A 99 -10.60 9.67 -6.91
CA VAL A 99 -9.62 9.07 -6.00
C VAL A 99 -10.25 8.94 -4.62
N ARG A 100 -10.37 7.72 -4.11
CA ARG A 100 -10.88 7.44 -2.76
C ARG A 100 -9.78 6.82 -1.91
N ARG A 101 -9.55 7.36 -0.71
CA ARG A 101 -8.63 6.80 0.28
C ARG A 101 -9.46 6.18 1.39
N ALA A 102 -9.30 4.88 1.63
CA ALA A 102 -9.93 4.22 2.77
C ALA A 102 -9.08 4.52 4.02
N HIS A 103 -9.70 5.17 5.03
CA HIS A 103 -9.11 5.40 6.35
C HIS A 103 -9.75 4.42 7.33
N ALA A 104 -8.92 3.71 8.11
CA ALA A 104 -9.40 2.62 8.98
C ALA A 104 -9.42 2.97 10.48
N GLU A 105 -8.62 3.93 10.96
CA GLU A 105 -8.28 3.98 12.41
C GLU A 105 -8.14 5.40 13.00
N ILE A 106 -8.92 6.39 12.53
CA ILE A 106 -8.89 7.75 13.12
C ILE A 106 -9.89 7.91 14.29
N HIS A 107 -10.86 7.00 14.43
CA HIS A 107 -12.06 7.26 15.24
C HIS A 107 -12.09 6.66 16.66
N SER A 108 -10.99 6.12 17.20
CA SER A 108 -11.03 5.35 18.46
C SER A 108 -9.97 5.76 19.51
N VAL A 109 -9.57 7.03 19.55
CA VAL A 109 -8.57 7.49 20.53
C VAL A 109 -9.21 8.25 21.69
N ASP A 110 -9.08 7.68 22.89
CA ASP A 110 -9.37 8.36 24.16
C ASP A 110 -8.17 9.24 24.53
N VAL A 111 -8.28 10.53 24.20
CA VAL A 111 -7.19 11.51 24.38
C VAL A 111 -6.79 11.68 25.86
N PRO A 112 -7.71 11.83 26.83
CA PRO A 112 -7.36 11.85 28.25
C PRO A 112 -6.57 10.61 28.72
N ALA A 113 -6.99 9.40 28.33
CA ALA A 113 -6.29 8.17 28.69
C ALA A 113 -4.89 8.11 28.06
N ALA A 114 -4.76 8.55 26.80
CA ALA A 114 -3.48 8.65 26.11
C ALA A 114 -2.52 9.63 26.81
N MET A 115 -2.98 10.82 27.22
CA MET A 115 -2.16 11.81 27.93
C MET A 115 -1.66 11.29 29.28
N LYS A 116 -2.53 10.62 30.06
CA LYS A 116 -2.15 10.00 31.34
C LYS A 116 -1.14 8.87 31.14
N GLY A 117 -1.32 8.06 30.11
CA GLY A 117 -0.37 7.01 29.73
C GLY A 117 0.98 7.58 29.34
N ALA A 118 1.00 8.62 28.52
CA ALA A 118 2.22 9.30 28.09
C ALA A 118 2.99 9.91 29.26
N ALA A 119 2.31 10.50 30.26
CA ALA A 119 2.97 11.03 31.45
C ALA A 119 3.74 9.96 32.25
N LYS A 120 3.16 8.76 32.41
CA LYS A 120 3.83 7.64 33.07
C LYS A 120 5.06 7.15 32.29
N ILE A 121 4.95 7.09 30.97
CA ILE A 121 6.06 6.70 30.10
C ILE A 121 7.18 7.74 30.17
N ARG A 122 6.86 9.03 30.08
CA ARG A 122 7.85 10.12 30.25
C ARG A 122 8.58 10.04 31.58
N ALA A 123 7.86 9.75 32.68
CA ALA A 123 8.49 9.56 33.99
C ALA A 123 9.44 8.36 34.05
N LYS A 124 9.19 7.29 33.28
CA LYS A 124 10.15 6.17 33.13
C LYS A 124 11.35 6.58 32.29
N ILE A 125 11.10 7.21 31.13
CA ILE A 125 12.15 7.68 30.21
C ILE A 125 13.13 8.60 30.94
N ALA A 126 12.65 9.50 31.80
CA ALA A 126 13.49 10.44 32.56
C ALA A 126 14.51 9.78 33.51
N LYS A 127 14.37 8.48 33.81
CA LYS A 127 15.33 7.72 34.64
C LYS A 127 16.49 7.14 33.83
N TYR A 128 16.43 7.22 32.51
CA TYR A 128 17.40 6.62 31.60
C TYR A 128 18.06 7.71 30.75
N ASP A 129 19.32 7.49 30.40
CA ASP A 129 19.95 8.22 29.31
C ASP A 129 19.22 7.91 27.98
N LEU A 130 19.03 8.91 27.13
CA LEU A 130 18.27 8.74 25.87
C LEU A 130 18.92 7.74 24.91
N ASN A 131 20.23 7.52 24.99
CA ASN A 131 20.87 6.45 24.23
C ASN A 131 20.43 5.06 24.71
N ASN A 132 19.95 4.93 25.95
CA ASN A 132 19.47 3.68 26.55
C ASN A 132 17.95 3.52 26.49
N VAL A 133 17.23 4.43 25.83
CA VAL A 133 15.79 4.33 25.61
C VAL A 133 15.56 3.89 24.18
N PHE A 134 15.03 2.70 23.99
CA PHE A 134 14.74 2.12 22.68
C PHE A 134 13.24 2.05 22.43
N ASN A 135 12.85 2.28 21.18
CA ASN A 135 11.52 1.99 20.70
C ASN A 135 11.59 0.91 19.61
N VAL A 136 10.68 -0.07 19.67
CA VAL A 136 10.50 -1.07 18.61
C VAL A 136 9.07 -1.05 18.08
N ASP A 137 8.96 -1.30 16.79
CA ASP A 137 7.67 -1.39 16.11
C ASP A 137 7.76 -2.39 14.94
N GLU A 138 6.60 -2.85 14.50
CA GLU A 138 6.47 -3.87 13.48
C GLU A 138 5.97 -3.27 12.16
N ALA A 139 6.76 -3.41 11.11
CA ALA A 139 6.39 -3.00 9.76
C ALA A 139 6.05 -4.22 8.90
N ALA A 140 5.14 -4.05 7.95
CA ALA A 140 4.83 -5.07 6.96
C ALA A 140 5.03 -4.53 5.54
N TYR A 141 5.90 -5.17 4.76
CA TYR A 141 6.10 -4.90 3.34
C TYR A 141 5.23 -5.85 2.50
N PHE A 142 4.25 -5.31 1.79
CA PHE A 142 3.33 -6.07 0.96
C PHE A 142 3.80 -6.14 -0.50
N TYR A 143 4.73 -7.03 -0.79
CA TYR A 143 5.38 -7.16 -2.09
C TYR A 143 4.49 -7.67 -3.25
N LYS A 144 3.26 -8.14 -2.95
CA LYS A 144 2.25 -8.48 -3.98
C LYS A 144 0.99 -7.63 -3.87
N ALA A 145 0.97 -6.60 -3.01
CA ALA A 145 -0.19 -5.75 -2.91
C ALA A 145 -0.26 -4.84 -4.14
N VAL A 146 -1.40 -4.89 -4.81
CA VAL A 146 -1.82 -3.88 -5.78
C VAL A 146 -2.27 -2.61 -5.03
N SER A 147 -2.17 -1.44 -5.67
CA SER A 147 -2.62 -0.17 -5.08
C SER A 147 -4.01 -0.27 -4.44
N ARG A 148 -4.14 0.30 -3.22
CA ARG A 148 -5.43 0.48 -2.53
C ARG A 148 -6.27 1.61 -3.14
N VAL A 149 -5.68 2.39 -4.03
CA VAL A 149 -6.33 3.48 -4.75
C VAL A 149 -6.67 2.97 -6.14
N SER A 150 -7.96 2.86 -6.41
CA SER A 150 -8.48 2.55 -7.73
C SER A 150 -9.12 3.81 -8.32
N VAL A 151 -8.87 4.02 -9.61
CA VAL A 151 -9.49 5.04 -10.44
C VAL A 151 -10.70 4.39 -11.10
N CYS A 152 -11.91 4.69 -10.61
CA CYS A 152 -13.15 4.05 -11.05
C CYS A 152 -14.18 5.07 -11.55
N LEU A 153 -14.96 4.69 -12.58
CA LEU A 153 -16.09 5.47 -13.13
C LEU A 153 -17.37 5.38 -12.26
N GLY A 154 -17.43 4.39 -11.37
CA GLY A 154 -18.54 4.15 -10.45
C GLY A 154 -18.08 3.38 -9.21
N VAL A 155 -18.98 3.13 -8.25
CA VAL A 155 -18.68 2.34 -7.05
C VAL A 155 -18.40 0.90 -7.48
N THR A 156 -17.15 0.47 -7.35
CA THR A 156 -16.73 -0.90 -7.65
C THR A 156 -16.41 -1.65 -6.35
N PRO A 157 -16.66 -2.97 -6.29
CA PRO A 157 -16.18 -3.80 -5.19
C PRO A 157 -14.66 -3.65 -5.01
N ALA A 158 -14.21 -3.62 -3.77
CA ALA A 158 -12.77 -3.55 -3.47
C ALA A 158 -12.07 -4.79 -4.06
N LEU A 159 -11.00 -4.56 -4.83
CA LEU A 159 -10.17 -5.66 -5.33
C LEU A 159 -9.59 -6.44 -4.14
N LYS A 160 -9.67 -7.77 -4.20
CA LYS A 160 -9.08 -8.63 -3.19
C LYS A 160 -7.56 -8.51 -3.25
N VAL A 161 -7.00 -7.66 -2.39
CA VAL A 161 -5.56 -7.41 -2.35
C VAL A 161 -4.83 -8.69 -1.91
N ASN A 162 -3.82 -9.10 -2.68
CA ASN A 162 -2.91 -10.15 -2.25
C ASN A 162 -2.06 -9.62 -1.08
N LYS A 163 -2.44 -9.99 0.15
CA LYS A 163 -1.75 -9.57 1.40
C LYS A 163 -0.49 -10.40 1.70
N SER A 164 0.15 -10.98 0.67
CA SER A 164 1.47 -11.59 0.82
C SER A 164 2.45 -10.50 1.23
N ARG A 165 3.16 -10.75 2.33
CA ARG A 165 3.97 -9.76 3.00
C ARG A 165 5.22 -10.38 3.62
N MET A 166 6.20 -9.53 3.84
CA MET A 166 7.27 -9.76 4.82
C MET A 166 7.03 -8.83 5.99
N MET A 167 7.27 -9.32 7.19
CA MET A 167 7.17 -8.52 8.41
C MET A 167 8.56 -8.25 8.96
N PHE A 168 8.73 -7.07 9.56
CA PHE A 168 9.98 -6.58 10.10
C PHE A 168 9.70 -6.11 11.52
N LEU A 169 10.52 -6.52 12.47
CA LEU A 169 10.62 -5.85 13.76
C LEU A 169 11.83 -4.93 13.67
N VAL A 170 11.58 -3.63 13.78
CA VAL A 170 12.59 -2.57 13.72
C VAL A 170 12.67 -1.89 15.06
N GLY A 171 13.85 -1.36 15.41
CA GLY A 171 13.98 -0.50 16.56
C GLY A 171 15.23 0.34 16.56
N SER A 172 15.15 1.46 17.27
CA SER A 172 16.26 2.39 17.47
C SER A 172 16.20 3.01 18.86
N ASN A 173 17.34 3.54 19.31
CA ASN A 173 17.35 4.38 20.50
C ASN A 173 16.70 5.76 20.23
N ALA A 174 16.42 6.50 21.30
CA ALA A 174 15.72 7.77 21.22
C ALA A 174 16.53 8.87 20.53
N THR A 175 17.86 8.77 20.51
CA THR A 175 18.76 9.69 19.79
C THR A 175 18.92 9.32 18.31
N GLY A 176 18.50 8.12 17.91
CA GLY A 176 18.64 7.60 16.54
C GLY A 176 20.07 7.19 16.15
N THR A 177 21.02 7.24 17.09
CA THR A 177 22.43 6.88 16.86
C THR A 177 22.64 5.37 16.76
N GLU A 178 21.76 4.58 17.37
CA GLU A 178 21.86 3.13 17.41
C GLU A 178 20.56 2.49 16.92
N LYS A 179 20.71 1.47 16.08
CA LYS A 179 19.60 0.63 15.59
C LYS A 179 19.77 -0.77 16.11
N LEU A 180 18.67 -1.37 16.58
CA LEU A 180 18.65 -2.78 16.90
C LEU A 180 18.77 -3.61 15.62
N ARG A 181 19.34 -4.81 15.75
CA ARG A 181 19.45 -5.75 14.65
C ARG A 181 18.07 -6.05 14.07
N LEU A 182 17.95 -5.88 12.76
CA LEU A 182 16.70 -6.07 12.03
C LEU A 182 16.25 -7.54 12.14
N LEU A 183 15.01 -7.78 12.57
CA LEU A 183 14.39 -9.11 12.55
C LEU A 183 13.35 -9.18 11.44
N VAL A 184 13.55 -10.11 10.51
CA VAL A 184 12.67 -10.35 9.37
C VAL A 184 11.89 -11.65 9.54
N LEU A 185 10.60 -11.55 9.27
CA LEU A 185 9.62 -12.62 9.39
C LEU A 185 9.02 -12.91 8.02
N GLY A 186 9.20 -14.14 7.57
CA GLY A 186 8.64 -14.65 6.31
C GLY A 186 7.89 -15.96 6.51
N LYS A 187 7.22 -16.44 5.45
CA LYS A 187 6.48 -17.71 5.51
C LYS A 187 7.37 -18.94 5.52
N SER A 188 8.42 -18.95 4.71
CA SER A 188 9.33 -20.08 4.59
C SER A 188 10.43 -20.00 5.65
N LYS A 189 10.80 -21.12 6.27
CA LYS A 189 11.99 -21.21 7.14
C LYS A 189 13.31 -21.01 6.39
N LYS A 190 13.36 -21.47 5.13
CA LYS A 190 14.49 -21.33 4.21
C LYS A 190 13.95 -20.81 2.87
N PRO A 191 13.79 -19.50 2.69
CA PRO A 191 13.29 -18.95 1.44
C PRO A 191 14.33 -19.12 0.33
N ARG A 192 13.91 -19.56 -0.85
CA ARG A 192 14.80 -19.78 -2.01
C ARG A 192 15.55 -18.52 -2.46
N TRP A 193 14.98 -17.35 -2.24
CA TRP A 193 15.57 -16.06 -2.60
C TRP A 193 16.58 -15.54 -1.58
N LEU A 194 16.70 -16.16 -0.40
CA LEU A 194 17.71 -15.84 0.61
C LEU A 194 18.48 -17.12 0.96
N PRO A 195 19.32 -17.64 0.04
CA PRO A 195 20.10 -18.84 0.28
C PRO A 195 21.07 -18.64 1.45
N GLU A 196 21.66 -17.45 1.56
CA GLU A 196 22.53 -17.03 2.66
C GLU A 196 21.91 -15.86 3.43
N LYS A 197 21.98 -15.92 4.77
CA LYS A 197 21.42 -14.88 5.63
C LYS A 197 22.47 -13.80 5.87
N PRO A 198 22.17 -12.51 5.59
CA PRO A 198 23.08 -11.41 5.92
C PRO A 198 23.39 -11.38 7.42
N GLY A 199 24.65 -11.16 7.79
CA GLY A 199 25.06 -11.08 9.19
C GLY A 199 24.47 -9.90 9.97
N SER A 200 23.96 -8.88 9.26
CA SER A 200 23.34 -7.67 9.84
C SER A 200 21.86 -7.83 10.19
N MET A 201 21.27 -9.00 9.93
CA MET A 201 19.82 -9.23 10.05
C MET A 201 19.55 -10.64 10.56
N ASP A 202 18.44 -10.80 11.27
CA ASP A 202 17.90 -12.10 11.65
C ASP A 202 16.71 -12.44 10.75
N TYR A 203 16.58 -13.72 10.36
CA TYR A 203 15.45 -14.20 9.57
C TYR A 203 14.82 -15.43 10.22
N ILE A 204 13.51 -15.32 10.47
CA ILE A 204 12.68 -16.38 11.05
C ILE A 204 11.50 -16.68 10.12
N GLY A 205 11.31 -17.97 9.80
CA GLY A 205 10.13 -18.43 9.09
C GLY A 205 9.00 -18.78 10.05
N THR A 206 7.84 -18.14 9.93
CA THR A 206 6.60 -18.49 10.65
C THR A 206 5.52 -18.90 9.66
N SER A 207 4.58 -19.76 10.05
CA SER A 207 3.57 -20.34 9.13
C SER A 207 2.80 -19.30 8.31
N LYS A 208 2.53 -18.12 8.90
CA LYS A 208 1.82 -17.03 8.24
C LYS A 208 2.74 -15.86 7.82
N GLY A 209 4.02 -15.85 8.22
CA GLY A 209 4.92 -14.70 8.04
C GLY A 209 4.55 -13.50 8.92
N TRP A 210 4.04 -13.77 10.12
CA TRP A 210 3.71 -12.77 11.14
C TRP A 210 4.54 -12.99 12.40
N MET A 211 4.61 -11.97 13.25
CA MET A 211 5.06 -12.08 14.62
C MET A 211 4.14 -13.03 15.37
N THR A 212 4.73 -13.85 16.24
CA THR A 212 4.02 -14.73 17.16
C THR A 212 4.59 -14.52 18.55
N THR A 213 3.79 -14.77 19.59
CA THR A 213 4.25 -14.63 20.96
C THR A 213 5.54 -15.42 21.26
N PRO A 214 5.71 -16.68 20.83
CA PRO A 214 6.95 -17.41 21.06
C PRO A 214 8.17 -16.74 20.41
N VAL A 215 8.00 -16.18 19.21
CA VAL A 215 9.08 -15.49 18.51
C VAL A 215 9.44 -14.19 19.23
N PHE A 216 8.44 -13.41 19.64
CA PHE A 216 8.66 -12.16 20.36
C PHE A 216 9.35 -12.39 21.72
N LYS A 217 8.88 -13.37 22.50
CA LYS A 217 9.51 -13.76 23.77
C LYS A 217 10.97 -14.15 23.57
N LYS A 218 11.25 -15.00 22.59
CA LYS A 218 12.62 -15.42 22.27
C LYS A 218 13.51 -14.22 21.91
N TRP A 219 12.99 -13.32 21.07
CA TRP A 219 13.71 -12.11 20.69
C TRP A 219 14.01 -11.20 21.89
N LEU A 220 13.06 -11.03 22.83
CA LEU A 220 13.28 -10.27 24.08
C LEU A 220 14.38 -10.89 24.95
N VAL A 221 14.40 -12.21 25.09
CA VAL A 221 15.44 -12.92 25.86
C VAL A 221 16.81 -12.74 25.22
N GLU A 222 16.91 -12.86 23.89
CA GLU A 222 18.15 -12.63 23.15
C GLU A 222 18.62 -11.18 23.24
N LEU A 223 17.71 -10.20 23.19
CA LEU A 223 18.02 -8.80 23.41
C LEU A 223 18.55 -8.56 24.83
N ASN A 224 17.88 -9.12 25.84
CA ASN A 224 18.31 -9.00 27.23
C ASN A 224 19.71 -9.60 27.44
N LYS A 225 20.00 -10.76 26.84
CA LYS A 225 21.33 -11.35 26.87
C LYS A 225 22.38 -10.43 26.25
N LYS A 226 22.10 -9.86 25.06
CA LYS A 226 23.02 -8.90 24.42
C LYS A 226 23.29 -7.67 25.29
N MET A 227 22.26 -7.14 25.95
CA MET A 227 22.40 -5.98 26.84
C MET A 227 23.18 -6.33 28.12
N MET A 228 22.98 -7.53 28.65
CA MET A 228 23.77 -8.08 29.75
C MET A 228 25.25 -8.25 29.37
N ASP A 229 25.54 -8.84 28.22
CA ASP A 229 26.91 -9.03 27.72
C ASP A 229 27.62 -7.68 27.50
N ALA A 230 26.86 -6.61 27.19
CA ALA A 230 27.34 -5.24 27.07
C ALA A 230 27.39 -4.47 28.41
N GLY A 231 26.97 -5.06 29.53
CA GLY A 231 26.90 -4.39 30.83
C GLY A 231 25.92 -3.20 30.85
N ARG A 232 24.92 -3.20 29.97
CA ARG A 232 24.04 -2.05 29.69
C ARG A 232 22.61 -2.36 30.10
N LYS A 233 21.96 -1.42 30.79
CA LYS A 233 20.53 -1.48 31.07
C LYS A 233 19.77 -0.52 30.16
N ILE A 234 18.71 -1.00 29.53
CA ILE A 234 17.89 -0.22 28.61
C ILE A 234 16.43 -0.21 29.03
N LEU A 235 15.72 0.84 28.60
CA LEU A 235 14.26 0.90 28.60
C LEU A 235 13.77 0.60 27.18
N LEU A 236 12.92 -0.40 27.02
CA LEU A 236 12.34 -0.79 25.74
C LEU A 236 10.85 -0.44 25.67
N LEU A 237 10.50 0.37 24.68
CA LEU A 237 9.15 0.83 24.35
C LEU A 237 8.61 0.02 23.17
N TYR A 238 7.36 -0.43 23.27
CA TYR A 238 6.65 -1.09 22.17
C TYR A 238 5.13 -1.02 22.36
N ASP A 239 4.37 -1.24 21.29
CA ASP A 239 2.91 -1.14 21.29
C ASP A 239 2.22 -2.26 22.11
N ASN A 240 0.95 -2.05 22.48
CA ASN A 240 0.22 -3.05 23.26
C ASN A 240 -0.49 -4.09 22.38
N ALA A 241 0.25 -4.76 21.50
CA ALA A 241 -0.28 -5.82 20.65
C ALA A 241 -0.48 -7.15 21.42
N PRO A 242 -1.47 -7.99 21.05
CA PRO A 242 -1.70 -9.29 21.71
C PRO A 242 -0.51 -10.26 21.66
N VAL A 243 0.35 -10.11 20.66
CA VAL A 243 1.57 -10.93 20.49
C VAL A 243 2.68 -10.53 21.46
N HIS A 244 2.68 -9.28 21.93
CA HIS A 244 3.67 -8.71 22.84
C HIS A 244 3.44 -9.16 24.29
N LYS A 245 3.73 -10.44 24.53
CA LYS A 245 3.79 -11.01 25.88
C LYS A 245 5.23 -11.16 26.32
N GLU A 246 5.46 -10.81 27.57
CA GLU A 246 6.75 -10.94 28.23
C GLU A 246 7.07 -12.41 28.52
N PRO A 247 8.35 -12.80 28.56
CA PRO A 247 8.76 -14.11 29.03
C PRO A 247 8.34 -14.34 30.48
N GLU A 248 8.34 -15.60 30.91
CA GLU A 248 8.02 -15.93 32.31
C GLU A 248 9.17 -15.57 33.24
N GLU A 249 10.40 -15.70 32.73
CA GLU A 249 11.61 -15.25 33.41
C GLU A 249 11.74 -13.72 33.37
N ALA A 250 12.13 -13.14 34.50
CA ALA A 250 12.37 -11.72 34.60
C ALA A 250 13.57 -11.28 33.75
N LEU A 251 13.41 -10.19 32.99
CA LEU A 251 14.49 -9.57 32.23
C LEU A 251 15.34 -8.70 33.16
N SER A 252 16.65 -8.95 33.19
CA SER A 252 17.59 -8.29 34.12
C SER A 252 18.16 -6.96 33.62
N HIS A 253 18.22 -6.76 32.29
CA HIS A 253 18.86 -5.64 31.61
C HIS A 253 17.94 -4.88 30.64
N VAL A 254 16.72 -5.39 30.44
CA VAL A 254 15.70 -4.73 29.61
C VAL A 254 14.48 -4.46 30.49
N GLU A 255 14.26 -3.20 30.86
CA GLU A 255 13.00 -2.78 31.45
C GLU A 255 12.00 -2.50 30.32
N ILE A 256 10.74 -2.90 30.52
CA ILE A 256 9.68 -2.75 29.53
C ILE A 256 8.74 -1.59 29.89
N ALA A 257 8.39 -0.80 28.88
CA ALA A 257 7.35 0.22 28.94
C ALA A 257 6.41 0.09 27.73
N ARG A 258 5.23 -0.50 27.94
CA ARG A 258 4.23 -0.62 26.88
C ARG A 258 3.56 0.72 26.58
N LEU A 259 3.39 1.03 25.30
CA LEU A 259 2.62 2.19 24.86
C LEU A 259 1.13 2.00 25.20
N PRO A 260 0.38 3.09 25.45
CA PRO A 260 -1.05 3.00 25.75
C PRO A 260 -1.81 2.49 24.51
N LYS A 261 -2.94 1.81 24.73
CA LYS A 261 -3.79 1.35 23.61
C LYS A 261 -4.25 2.54 22.77
N ASN A 262 -4.35 2.35 21.45
CA ASN A 262 -4.86 3.33 20.48
C ASN A 262 -4.09 4.66 20.45
N THR A 263 -2.77 4.66 20.65
CA THR A 263 -1.95 5.89 20.63
C THR A 263 -1.16 6.10 19.35
N THR A 264 -1.18 5.15 18.40
CA THR A 264 -0.42 5.20 17.15
C THR A 264 -0.72 6.43 16.28
N ALA A 265 -1.90 7.05 16.44
CA ALA A 265 -2.30 8.26 15.73
C ALA A 265 -1.98 9.57 16.47
N MET A 266 -1.54 9.52 17.73
CA MET A 266 -1.41 10.67 18.63
C MET A 266 -0.02 10.84 19.27
N LEU A 267 0.90 9.88 19.08
CA LEU A 267 2.28 9.93 19.55
C LEU A 267 3.23 10.48 18.49
#